data_AF-A0A260ZAG9-F1
#
_entry.id   AF-A0A260ZAG9-F1
#
_cell.length_a   1.000
_cell.length_b   1.000
_cell.length_c   1.000
_cell.angle_alpha   90.00
_cell.angle_beta   90.00
_cell.angle_gamma   90.00
#
_symmetry.space_group_name_H-M   'P 1'
#
loop_
_entity.id
_entity.type
_entity.pdbx_description
1 polymer ?
#
loop_
_entity_poly.entity_id
_entity_poly.type
_entity_poly.pdbx_seq_one_letter_code
_entity_poly.pdbx_strand_id
1 'polypeptide(L)'
;MTPEMFLGESHSFVVDSWAMGCVLYEMLTAKRAFNEPVGRVEKKGDRWKIDTKISFSPDISEVLAGLLQFKPKYRWNMQQLLSSNWLFAQDKKREQEIT
;
A
#
# COMPACT_ATOMS: atom_id res chain seq x y z
N MET A 1 -0.09 11.75 -2.21
CA MET A 1 0.06 12.37 -0.87
C MET A 1 -0.59 11.47 0.17
N THR A 2 -0.02 11.34 1.37
CA THR A 2 -0.60 10.50 2.44
C THR A 2 -1.80 11.18 3.11
N PRO A 3 -2.71 10.42 3.76
CA PRO A 3 -3.89 10.99 4.40
C PRO A 3 -3.56 12.04 5.48
N GLU A 4 -2.59 11.76 6.34
CA GLU A 4 -2.16 12.65 7.42
C GLU A 4 -1.53 13.95 6.91
N MET A 5 -0.74 13.89 5.82
CA MET A 5 -0.19 15.09 5.18
C MET A 5 -1.31 15.95 4.57
N PHE A 6 -2.31 15.33 3.94
CA PHE A 6 -3.48 16.06 3.42
C PHE A 6 -4.30 16.71 4.56
N LEU A 7 -4.34 16.09 5.74
CA LEU A 7 -5.05 16.60 6.91
C LEU A 7 -4.26 17.62 7.73
N GLY A 8 -2.99 17.89 7.38
CA GLY A 8 -2.10 18.78 8.15
C GLY A 8 -1.68 18.20 9.49
N GLU A 9 -1.75 16.87 9.66
CA GLU A 9 -1.33 16.17 10.86
C GLU A 9 0.20 15.94 10.85
N SER A 10 0.77 15.63 12.03
CA SER A 10 2.19 15.28 12.12
C SER A 10 2.47 13.99 11.36
N HIS A 11 3.63 13.95 10.69
CA HIS A 11 4.04 12.81 9.89
C HIS A 11 5.41 12.29 10.34
N SER A 12 5.70 11.05 9.96
CA SER A 12 6.95 10.33 10.27
C SER A 12 7.32 9.48 9.06
N PHE A 13 8.35 8.64 9.15
CA PHE A 13 8.86 7.82 8.04
C PHE A 13 7.82 6.85 7.42
N VAL A 14 6.74 6.53 8.12
CA VAL A 14 5.63 5.69 7.60
C VAL A 14 4.85 6.35 6.45
N VAL A 15 5.15 7.60 6.11
CA VAL A 15 4.65 8.22 4.87
C VAL A 15 5.23 7.56 3.62
N ASP A 16 6.47 7.10 3.69
CA ASP A 16 7.12 6.41 2.58
C ASP A 16 6.50 5.02 2.36
N SER A 17 6.06 4.36 3.44
CA SER A 17 5.29 3.11 3.33
C SER A 17 4.00 3.29 2.54
N TRP A 18 3.30 4.40 2.75
CA TRP A 18 2.10 4.72 1.97
C TRP A 18 2.43 4.94 0.49
N ALA A 19 3.47 5.71 0.20
CA ALA A 19 3.92 5.96 -1.16
C ALA A 19 4.31 4.64 -1.85
N MET A 20 5.01 3.75 -1.14
CA MET A 20 5.35 2.41 -1.63
C MET A 20 4.10 1.59 -1.95
N GLY A 21 3.08 1.60 -1.10
CA GLY A 21 1.81 0.94 -1.38
C GLY A 21 1.12 1.48 -2.64
N CYS A 22 1.18 2.80 -2.85
CA CYS A 22 0.63 3.43 -4.06
C CYS A 22 1.38 2.97 -5.31
N VAL A 23 2.71 3.01 -5.28
CA VAL A 23 3.57 2.58 -6.40
C VAL A 23 3.37 1.10 -6.70
N LEU A 24 3.33 0.24 -5.67
CA LEU A 24 3.09 -1.19 -5.83
C LEU A 24 1.75 -1.46 -6.50
N TYR A 25 0.67 -0.83 -6.03
CA TYR A 25 -0.64 -0.95 -6.65
C TYR A 25 -0.62 -0.50 -8.11
N GLU A 26 0.03 0.63 -8.40
CA GLU A 26 0.13 1.17 -9.75
C GLU A 26 0.91 0.25 -10.70
N MET A 27 2.00 -0.35 -10.22
CA MET A 27 2.75 -1.36 -10.98
C MET A 27 1.91 -2.61 -11.27
N LEU A 28 1.08 -3.05 -10.32
CA LEU A 28 0.26 -4.26 -10.47
C LEU A 28 -0.96 -4.05 -11.38
N THR A 29 -1.48 -2.82 -11.48
CA THR A 29 -2.76 -2.55 -12.12
C THR A 29 -2.67 -1.62 -13.33
N ALA A 30 -1.52 -0.97 -13.53
CA ALA A 30 -1.33 0.16 -14.43
C ALA A 30 -2.33 1.31 -14.20
N LYS A 31 -2.92 1.39 -12.99
CA LYS A 31 -3.90 2.40 -12.58
C LYS A 31 -3.42 3.11 -11.32
N ARG A 32 -3.80 4.38 -11.17
CA ARG A 32 -3.55 5.12 -9.93
C ARG A 32 -4.25 4.43 -8.75
N ALA A 33 -3.53 4.29 -7.64
CA ALA A 33 -4.09 3.73 -6.40
C ALA A 33 -5.23 4.58 -5.84
N PHE A 34 -5.08 5.91 -5.92
CA PHE A 34 -6.08 6.89 -5.51
C PHE A 34 -6.14 8.01 -6.56
N ASN A 35 -7.34 8.44 -6.92
CA ASN A 35 -7.52 9.57 -7.84
C ASN A 35 -7.38 10.90 -7.06
N GLU A 36 -6.66 11.86 -7.63
CA GLU A 36 -6.46 13.21 -7.07
C GLU A 36 -7.77 14.01 -6.94
N PRO A 37 -7.83 15.03 -6.07
CA PRO A 37 -9.09 15.63 -5.66
C PRO A 37 -9.52 16.71 -6.66
N VAL A 38 -10.57 16.44 -7.45
CA VAL A 38 -11.44 17.54 -7.89
C VAL A 38 -12.38 17.85 -6.71
N GLY A 39 -12.38 19.12 -6.28
CA GLY A 39 -12.97 19.58 -5.04
C GLY A 39 -14.36 19.02 -4.72
N ARG A 40 -14.57 18.76 -3.42
CA ARG A 40 -15.73 18.13 -2.75
C ARG A 40 -15.82 16.62 -2.92
N VAL A 41 -15.33 15.91 -1.90
CA VAL A 41 -15.90 14.61 -1.54
C VAL A 41 -16.17 14.61 -0.04
N GLU A 42 -17.45 14.46 0.27
CA GLU A 42 -18.02 14.28 1.59
C GLU A 42 -17.43 13.01 2.20
N LYS A 43 -16.92 13.10 3.44
CA LYS A 43 -16.36 12.00 4.27
C LYS A 43 -14.92 11.58 3.95
N LYS A 44 -14.03 11.83 4.93
CA LYS A 44 -12.58 11.60 4.90
C LYS A 44 -12.14 10.17 4.53
N GLY A 45 -13.00 9.16 4.67
CA GLY A 45 -12.64 7.74 4.51
C GLY A 45 -12.84 7.14 3.11
N ASP A 46 -13.71 7.71 2.27
CA ASP A 46 -14.04 7.10 0.97
C ASP A 46 -13.01 7.43 -0.13
N ARG A 47 -12.25 8.51 0.03
CA ARG A 47 -11.20 8.94 -0.92
C ARG A 47 -9.97 8.02 -0.96
N TRP A 48 -9.80 7.17 0.04
CA TRP A 48 -8.58 6.38 0.25
C TRP A 48 -8.84 4.89 0.14
N LYS A 49 -9.88 4.52 -0.62
CA LYS A 49 -10.18 3.13 -0.96
C LYS A 49 -9.66 2.84 -2.36
N ILE A 50 -8.86 1.79 -2.47
CA ILE A 50 -8.42 1.23 -3.75
C ILE A 50 -9.60 0.55 -4.47
N ASP A 51 -9.51 0.39 -5.79
CA ASP A 51 -10.56 -0.27 -6.59
C ASP A 51 -10.79 -1.72 -6.11
N THR A 52 -11.96 -1.97 -5.52
CA THR A 52 -12.35 -3.28 -5.00
C THR A 52 -12.71 -4.28 -6.08
N LYS A 53 -12.79 -3.87 -7.35
CA LYS A 53 -13.03 -4.78 -8.49
C LYS A 53 -11.79 -5.59 -8.87
N ILE A 54 -10.62 -5.16 -8.42
CA ILE A 54 -9.35 -5.85 -8.67
C ILE A 54 -9.07 -6.78 -7.50
N SER A 55 -8.98 -8.08 -7.79
CA SER A 55 -8.58 -9.09 -6.81
C SER A 55 -7.09 -9.38 -6.97
N PHE A 56 -6.35 -9.36 -5.87
CA PHE A 56 -4.96 -9.81 -5.82
C PHE A 56 -4.85 -11.18 -5.14
N SER A 57 -3.66 -11.77 -5.16
CA SER A 57 -3.38 -12.91 -4.28
C SER A 57 -3.50 -12.50 -2.80
N PRO A 58 -3.71 -13.45 -1.88
CA PRO A 58 -3.77 -13.16 -0.44
C PRO A 58 -2.54 -12.40 0.06
N ASP A 59 -1.35 -12.81 -0.35
CA ASP A 59 -0.08 -12.20 0.11
C ASP A 59 0.07 -10.74 -0.35
N ILE A 60 -0.28 -10.44 -1.61
CA ILE A 60 -0.25 -9.06 -2.12
C ILE A 60 -1.34 -8.22 -1.46
N SER A 61 -2.53 -8.79 -1.26
CA SER A 61 -3.65 -8.10 -0.61
C SER A 61 -3.30 -7.71 0.83
N GLU A 62 -2.62 -8.60 1.56
CA GLU A 62 -2.12 -8.33 2.90
C GLU A 62 -1.10 -7.17 2.90
N VAL A 63 -0.11 -7.24 2.00
CA VAL A 63 0.90 -6.18 1.84
C VAL A 63 0.25 -4.82 1.52
N LEU A 64 -0.67 -4.79 0.55
CA LEU A 64 -1.37 -3.55 0.19
C LEU A 64 -2.23 -3.03 1.35
N ALA A 65 -2.93 -3.90 2.08
CA ALA A 65 -3.71 -3.51 3.25
C ALA A 65 -2.85 -2.95 4.39
N GLY A 66 -1.65 -3.51 4.59
CA GLY A 66 -0.68 -3.03 5.57
C GLY A 66 -0.08 -1.68 5.22
N LEU A 67 0.36 -1.50 3.96
CA LEU A 67 0.99 -0.26 3.47
C LEU A 67 -0.01 0.89 3.27
N LEU A 68 -1.21 0.59 2.78
CA LEU A 68 -2.27 1.57 2.51
C LEU A 68 -3.23 1.75 3.68
N GLN A 69 -2.75 1.54 4.90
CA GLN A 69 -3.52 1.80 6.10
C GLN A 69 -3.68 3.31 6.32
N PHE A 70 -4.93 3.75 6.50
CA PHE A 70 -5.27 5.17 6.64
C PHE A 70 -4.62 5.79 7.88
N LYS A 71 -4.74 5.11 9.03
CA LYS A 71 -4.16 5.58 10.29
C LYS A 71 -2.66 5.22 10.35
N PRO A 72 -1.74 6.19 10.44
CA PRO A 72 -0.29 5.93 10.43
C PRO A 72 0.16 4.94 11.50
N LYS A 73 -0.48 4.96 12.68
CA LYS A 73 -0.16 4.06 13.80
C LYS A 73 -0.30 2.57 13.47
N TYR A 74 -1.21 2.22 12.56
CA TYR A 74 -1.47 0.83 12.17
C TYR A 74 -0.84 0.49 10.81
N ARG A 75 -0.20 1.46 10.16
CA ARG A 75 0.45 1.28 8.86
C ARG A 75 1.75 0.53 9.04
N TRP A 76 2.00 -0.39 8.11
CA TRP A 76 3.24 -1.14 8.12
C TRP A 76 4.44 -0.24 7.87
N ASN A 77 5.52 -0.50 8.59
CA ASN A 77 6.84 0.02 8.23
C ASN A 77 7.51 -0.91 7.20
N MET A 78 8.65 -0.47 6.66
CA MET A 78 9.38 -1.24 5.64
C MET A 78 9.91 -2.58 6.15
N GLN A 79 10.23 -2.72 7.44
CA GLN A 79 10.69 -4.00 8.00
C GLN A 79 9.56 -5.04 7.99
N GLN A 80 8.32 -4.62 8.28
CA GLN A 80 7.14 -5.48 8.20
C GLN A 80 6.85 -5.90 6.75
N LEU A 81 7.01 -4.97 5.78
CA LEU A 81 6.92 -5.29 4.36
C LEU A 81 7.94 -6.35 3.94
N LEU A 82 9.21 -6.14 4.28
CA LEU A 82 10.30 -7.09 3.99
C LEU A 82 10.07 -8.44 4.66
N SER A 83 9.31 -8.46 5.75
CA SER A 83 8.97 -9.68 6.48
C SER A 83 7.74 -10.42 5.90
N SER A 84 7.10 -9.89 4.85
CA SER A 84 5.89 -10.46 4.26
C SER A 84 6.17 -11.74 3.45
N ASN A 85 5.20 -12.65 3.44
CA ASN A 85 5.28 -13.88 2.65
C ASN A 85 5.43 -13.60 1.15
N TRP A 86 4.89 -12.47 0.66
CA TRP A 86 4.96 -12.11 -0.76
C TRP A 86 6.40 -12.00 -1.29
N LEU A 87 7.30 -11.38 -0.51
CA LEU A 87 8.70 -11.21 -0.88
C LEU A 87 9.50 -12.52 -0.68
N PHE A 88 9.35 -13.18 0.48
CA PHE A 88 10.10 -14.41 0.77
C PHE A 88 9.68 -15.62 -0.05
N ALA A 89 8.45 -15.66 -0.56
CA ALA A 89 8.02 -16.72 -1.48
C ALA A 89 8.84 -16.72 -2.79
N GLN A 90 9.44 -15.59 -3.17
CA GLN A 90 10.25 -15.49 -4.38
C GLN A 90 11.68 -16.00 -4.17
N ASP A 91 12.28 -15.76 -3.00
CA ASP A 91 13.65 -16.21 -2.70
C ASP A 91 13.73 -17.75 -2.69
N LYS A 92 12.76 -18.42 -2.06
CA LYS A 92 12.71 -19.90 -2.04
C LYS A 92 12.54 -20.52 -3.42
N LYS A 93 11.77 -19.88 -4.31
CA LYS A 93 11.61 -20.36 -5.69
C LYS A 93 12.90 -20.21 -6.48
N ARG A 94 13.60 -19.09 -6.31
CA ARG A 94 14.87 -18.82 -6.99
C ARG A 94 15.99 -19.76 -6.54
N GLU A 95 16.05 -20.10 -5.25
CA GLU A 95 17.00 -21.09 -4.73
C GLU A 95 16.74 -22.51 -5.26
N GLN A 96 15.46 -22.88 -5.48
CA GLN A 96 15.07 -24.17 -6.06
C GLN A 96 15.35 -24.29 -7.56
N GLU A 97 15.40 -23.18 -8.30
CA GLU A 97 15.71 -23.17 -9.74
C GLU A 97 17.22 -23.26 -10.05
N ILE A 98 18.08 -23.04 -9.05
CA ILE A 98 19.55 -23.05 -9.18
C ILE A 98 20.14 -24.41 -8.76
N THR A 99 19.33 -25.31 -8.17
CA THR A 99 19.73 -26.67 -7.76
C THR A 99 19.18 -27.71 -8.71
#